data_AF-A0A367FEX9-F1
#
_entry.id   AF-A0A367FEX9-F1
#
_cell.length_a   1.000
_cell.length_b   1.000
_cell.length_c   1.000
_cell.angle_alpha   90.00
_cell.angle_beta   90.00
_cell.angle_gamma   90.00
#
_symmetry.space_group_name_H-M   'P 1'
#
loop_
_entity.id
_entity.type
_entity.pdbx_description
1 polymer ?
#
loop_
_entity_poly.entity_id
_entity_poly.type
_entity_poly.pdbx_seq_one_letter_code
_entity_poly.pdbx_strand_id
1 'polypeptide(L)'
;MGHEPAGSGPVAPVFTARDDPHLGRRVFPQPVTPELAALVPRVLRADWPVWLDPGPRLLRDVRELCRLQTSRGLAVLSWLAAGRAPEDIAWLWSGRRLTGPRQRLMYDAAGAIPGAALGLVVANWTWVLDTRFASQVTAPYLAGTAYPDDGYAAAQATVTLLRIWERHAEARPALGAAWAVGRTIADWCKAGELRAAYGHEVPVFTYPRGPLPTLAGVRPWISRLFRLG
;
A
#
# COMPACT_ATOMS: atom_id res chain seq x y z
N MET A 1 10.82 11.23 45.79
CA MET A 1 10.91 11.76 44.43
C MET A 1 11.03 10.60 43.46
N GLY A 2 9.91 10.11 42.95
CA GLY A 2 9.86 9.13 41.87
C GLY A 2 9.01 9.75 40.77
N HIS A 3 9.66 10.14 39.67
CA HIS A 3 8.97 10.63 38.49
C HIS A 3 8.54 9.39 37.70
N GLU A 4 7.26 9.03 37.78
CA GLU A 4 6.66 8.10 36.81
C GLU A 4 6.72 8.76 35.43
N PRO A 5 7.21 8.07 34.39
CA PRO A 5 7.09 8.57 33.03
C PRO A 5 5.60 8.57 32.64
N ALA A 6 5.10 9.74 32.28
CA ALA A 6 3.75 9.94 31.80
C ALA A 6 3.42 8.92 30.70
N GLY A 7 2.38 8.13 30.93
CA GLY A 7 1.89 7.12 29.99
C GLY A 7 1.71 7.73 28.61
N SER A 8 2.35 7.14 27.62
CA SER A 8 2.11 7.42 26.21
C SER A 8 0.71 6.93 25.86
N GLY A 9 -0.29 7.82 26.03
CA GLY A 9 -1.62 7.59 25.48
C GLY A 9 -1.54 7.36 23.97
N PRO A 10 -2.56 6.72 23.35
CA PRO A 10 -2.59 6.53 21.91
C PRO A 10 -2.47 7.88 21.22
N VAL A 11 -1.39 8.07 20.44
CA VAL A 11 -1.20 9.28 19.63
C VAL A 11 -2.38 9.38 18.69
N ALA A 12 -3.13 10.48 18.78
CA ALA A 12 -4.29 10.70 17.95
C ALA A 12 -3.88 10.68 16.47
N PRO A 13 -4.68 10.04 15.59
CA PRO A 13 -4.39 10.02 14.16
C PRO A 13 -4.38 11.43 13.56
N VAL A 14 -3.47 11.70 12.63
CA VAL A 14 -3.39 12.97 11.89
C VAL A 14 -4.32 13.01 10.68
N PHE A 15 -5.55 12.52 10.86
CA PHE A 15 -6.60 12.58 9.87
C PHE A 15 -7.97 12.61 10.55
N THR A 16 -8.97 13.15 9.86
CA THR A 16 -10.37 12.99 10.24
C THR A 16 -11.03 11.95 9.33
N ALA A 17 -11.99 11.20 9.86
CA ALA A 17 -12.79 10.28 9.07
C ALA A 17 -14.27 10.60 9.26
N ARG A 18 -15.03 10.60 8.17
CA ARG A 18 -16.46 10.91 8.14
C ARG A 18 -17.19 9.90 7.28
N ASP A 19 -18.40 9.57 7.67
CA ASP A 19 -19.25 8.73 6.84
C ASP A 19 -19.94 9.60 5.78
N ASP A 20 -19.83 9.19 4.53
CA ASP A 20 -20.49 9.77 3.37
C ASP A 20 -21.63 8.81 2.95
N PRO A 21 -22.88 9.27 2.88
CA PRO A 21 -24.04 8.41 2.62
C PRO A 21 -24.00 7.74 1.24
N HIS A 22 -23.22 8.27 0.30
CA HIS A 22 -23.12 7.73 -1.06
C HIS A 22 -21.80 7.01 -1.32
N LEU A 23 -20.73 7.42 -0.64
CA LEU A 23 -19.36 6.96 -0.93
C LEU A 23 -18.72 6.19 0.23
N GLY A 24 -19.45 5.99 1.33
CA GLY A 24 -18.98 5.28 2.51
C GLY A 24 -17.99 6.11 3.34
N ARG A 25 -17.12 5.46 4.09
CA ARG A 25 -16.20 6.17 5.00
C ARG A 25 -15.10 6.90 4.24
N ARG A 26 -15.07 8.23 4.36
CA ARG A 26 -14.06 9.14 3.78
C ARG A 26 -12.98 9.46 4.82
N VAL A 27 -11.75 9.65 4.36
CA VAL A 27 -10.60 10.01 5.20
C VAL A 27 -9.99 11.30 4.67
N PHE A 28 -9.74 12.26 5.55
CA PHE A 28 -9.21 13.58 5.24
C PHE A 28 -7.90 13.77 6.03
N PRO A 29 -6.73 13.57 5.39
CA PRO A 29 -5.45 13.70 6.07
C PRO A 29 -5.15 15.16 6.42
N GLN A 30 -4.34 15.37 7.45
CA GLN A 30 -3.66 16.64 7.68
C GLN A 30 -2.56 16.84 6.62
N PRO A 31 -2.03 18.06 6.46
CA PRO A 31 -0.84 18.29 5.65
C PRO A 31 0.29 17.31 6.01
N VAL A 32 0.87 16.68 4.99
CA VAL A 32 1.95 15.70 5.16
C VAL A 32 3.29 16.43 5.10
N THR A 33 4.19 16.14 6.03
CA THR A 33 5.52 16.77 6.00
C THR A 33 6.35 16.25 4.82
N PRO A 34 7.31 17.03 4.29
CA PRO A 34 8.16 16.59 3.18
C PRO A 34 8.88 15.26 3.44
N GLU A 35 9.32 15.02 4.68
CA GLU A 35 10.05 13.82 5.08
C GLU A 35 9.18 12.57 4.97
N LEU A 36 7.91 12.67 5.40
CA LEU A 36 6.93 11.59 5.26
C LEU A 36 6.51 11.37 3.81
N ALA A 37 6.30 12.45 3.07
CA ALA A 37 5.95 12.38 1.66
C ALA A 37 7.06 11.69 0.84
N ALA A 38 8.34 11.92 1.18
CA ALA A 38 9.48 11.30 0.53
C ALA A 38 9.55 9.76 0.70
N LEU A 39 8.79 9.17 1.62
CA LEU A 39 8.73 7.71 1.80
C LEU A 39 7.91 7.04 0.71
N VAL A 40 6.89 7.71 0.19
CA VAL A 40 5.98 7.16 -0.82
C VAL A 40 6.72 6.75 -2.10
N PRO A 41 7.49 7.63 -2.78
CA PRO A 41 8.22 7.21 -3.98
C PRO A 41 9.25 6.10 -3.69
N ARG A 42 9.78 5.99 -2.47
CA ARG A 42 10.70 4.90 -2.10
C ARG A 42 10.01 3.55 -1.98
N VAL A 43 8.78 3.50 -1.44
CA VAL A 43 7.98 2.26 -1.44
C VAL A 43 7.67 1.83 -2.87
N LEU A 44 7.23 2.78 -3.69
CA LEU A 44 6.74 2.51 -5.04
C LEU A 44 7.83 2.02 -6.02
N ARG A 45 9.10 2.34 -5.74
CA ARG A 45 10.29 1.90 -6.51
C ARG A 45 10.66 0.43 -6.27
N ALA A 46 9.71 -0.47 -6.49
CA ALA A 46 9.95 -1.91 -6.42
C ALA A 46 10.58 -2.42 -7.73
N ASP A 47 11.55 -3.33 -7.65
CA ASP A 47 12.13 -3.98 -8.83
C ASP A 47 11.16 -5.03 -9.42
N TRP A 48 10.09 -4.58 -10.09
CA TRP A 48 9.16 -5.46 -10.79
C TRP A 48 9.85 -6.17 -11.97
N PRO A 49 9.54 -7.44 -12.23
CA PRO A 49 10.23 -8.16 -13.30
C PRO A 49 9.90 -7.59 -14.69
N VAL A 50 10.94 -7.40 -15.49
CA VAL A 50 10.87 -6.95 -16.91
C VAL A 50 10.93 -8.13 -17.91
N TRP A 51 10.75 -9.36 -17.43
CA TRP A 51 11.09 -10.58 -18.18
C TRP A 51 9.88 -11.11 -18.94
N LEU A 52 10.05 -11.49 -20.21
CA LEU A 52 8.92 -11.89 -21.07
C LEU A 52 8.43 -13.34 -20.86
N ASP A 53 9.21 -14.20 -20.20
CA ASP A 53 8.88 -15.63 -20.05
C ASP A 53 8.67 -16.06 -18.58
N PRO A 54 7.42 -16.19 -18.12
CA PRO A 54 7.08 -16.50 -16.74
C PRO A 54 7.19 -18.00 -16.44
N GLY A 55 8.36 -18.44 -15.99
CA GLY A 55 8.51 -19.75 -15.34
C GLY A 55 7.92 -19.76 -13.91
N PRO A 56 7.69 -20.94 -13.29
CA PRO A 56 7.16 -21.05 -11.92
C PRO A 56 7.97 -20.31 -10.84
N ARG A 57 9.28 -20.13 -11.07
CA ARG A 57 10.16 -19.34 -10.20
C ARG A 57 9.74 -17.87 -10.17
N LEU A 58 9.44 -17.29 -11.33
CA LEU A 58 9.02 -15.90 -11.44
C LEU A 58 7.73 -15.63 -10.66
N LEU A 59 6.74 -16.51 -10.77
CA LEU A 59 5.48 -16.35 -10.05
C LEU A 59 5.68 -16.36 -8.53
N ARG A 60 6.58 -17.23 -8.02
CA ARG A 60 6.94 -17.25 -6.60
C ARG A 60 7.59 -15.92 -6.18
N ASP A 61 8.52 -15.42 -6.97
CA ASP A 61 9.26 -14.20 -6.67
C ASP A 61 8.35 -12.98 -6.70
N VAL A 62 7.46 -12.87 -7.70
CA VAL A 62 6.44 -11.82 -7.79
C VAL A 62 5.51 -11.85 -6.58
N ARG A 63 5.09 -13.03 -6.12
CA ARG A 63 4.23 -13.13 -4.93
C ARG A 63 4.93 -12.70 -3.65
N GLU A 64 6.21 -13.03 -3.51
CA GLU A 64 7.01 -12.57 -2.38
C GLU A 64 7.25 -11.07 -2.44
N LEU A 65 7.50 -10.52 -3.63
CA LEU A 65 7.60 -9.09 -3.87
C LEU A 65 6.30 -8.36 -3.52
N CYS A 66 5.14 -8.88 -3.95
CA CYS A 66 3.83 -8.35 -3.56
C CYS A 66 3.66 -8.34 -2.04
N ARG A 67 3.97 -9.45 -1.35
CA ARG A 67 3.89 -9.54 0.11
C ARG A 67 4.74 -8.46 0.78
N LEU A 68 5.97 -8.29 0.32
CA LEU A 68 6.89 -7.30 0.85
C LEU A 68 6.41 -5.87 0.57
N GLN A 69 5.96 -5.60 -0.65
CA GLN A 69 5.44 -4.29 -1.05
C GLN A 69 4.17 -3.90 -0.30
N THR A 70 3.20 -4.81 -0.17
CA THR A 70 2.01 -4.57 0.67
C THR A 70 2.41 -4.29 2.12
N SER A 71 3.34 -5.06 2.68
CA SER A 71 3.78 -4.86 4.08
C SER A 71 4.47 -3.50 4.28
N ARG A 72 5.39 -3.13 3.38
CA ARG A 72 6.10 -1.84 3.39
C ARG A 72 5.14 -0.67 3.25
N GLY A 73 4.24 -0.74 2.27
CA GLY A 73 3.30 0.34 2.04
C GLY A 73 2.26 0.47 3.17
N LEU A 74 1.84 -0.62 3.81
CA LEU A 74 0.99 -0.54 5.02
C LEU A 74 1.73 0.09 6.20
N ALA A 75 3.01 -0.24 6.38
CA ALA A 75 3.85 0.42 7.39
C ALA A 75 3.96 1.93 7.11
N VAL A 76 4.24 2.33 5.87
CA VAL A 76 4.27 3.76 5.49
C VAL A 76 2.91 4.42 5.67
N LEU A 77 1.80 3.76 5.30
CA LEU A 77 0.46 4.30 5.52
C LEU A 77 0.15 4.48 7.02
N SER A 78 0.62 3.58 7.88
CA SER A 78 0.50 3.72 9.33
C SER A 78 1.24 4.97 9.84
N TRP A 79 2.42 5.26 9.30
CA TRP A 79 3.23 6.43 9.65
C TRP A 79 2.64 7.73 9.11
N LEU A 80 2.12 7.70 7.88
CA LEU A 80 1.35 8.82 7.30
C LEU A 80 0.12 9.13 8.15
N ALA A 81 -0.61 8.10 8.59
CA ALA A 81 -1.78 8.25 9.43
C ALA A 81 -1.46 8.69 10.88
N ALA A 82 -0.25 8.41 11.36
CA ALA A 82 0.25 8.86 12.66
C ALA A 82 0.98 10.22 12.60
N GLY A 83 1.32 10.71 11.41
CA GLY A 83 2.05 11.96 11.21
C GLY A 83 3.51 11.90 11.63
N ARG A 84 4.06 10.69 11.81
CA ARG A 84 5.45 10.48 12.21
C ARG A 84 5.95 9.11 11.73
N ALA A 85 7.20 9.07 11.30
CA ALA A 85 7.93 7.84 11.00
C ALA A 85 9.01 7.59 12.07
N PRO A 86 9.49 6.35 12.23
CA PRO A 86 10.69 6.07 13.03
C PRO A 86 11.91 6.84 12.50
N GLU A 87 12.87 7.15 13.38
CA GLU A 87 14.09 7.89 13.02
C GLU A 87 14.98 7.14 12.03
N ASP A 88 15.18 5.83 12.24
CA ASP A 88 15.87 4.96 11.27
C ASP A 88 14.87 4.06 10.54
N ILE A 89 14.70 4.33 9.26
CA ILE A 89 13.90 3.55 8.31
C ILE A 89 14.70 3.16 7.05
N ALA A 90 16.01 3.42 7.01
CA ALA A 90 16.83 3.09 5.83
C ALA A 90 16.83 1.56 5.58
N TRP A 91 16.76 0.79 6.66
CA TRP A 91 16.66 -0.66 6.62
C TRP A 91 15.43 -1.17 5.86
N LEU A 92 14.33 -0.40 5.81
CA LEU A 92 13.08 -0.83 5.17
C LEU A 92 13.28 -1.05 3.67
N TRP A 93 14.20 -0.28 3.06
CA TRP A 93 14.49 -0.26 1.63
C TRP A 93 15.60 -1.22 1.22
N SER A 94 16.19 -1.95 2.17
CA SER A 94 17.21 -2.93 1.83
C SER A 94 16.66 -3.95 0.84
N GLY A 95 17.40 -4.20 -0.25
CA GLY A 95 17.14 -5.31 -1.16
C GLY A 95 17.42 -6.68 -0.53
N ARG A 96 18.09 -6.71 0.63
CA ARG A 96 18.26 -7.94 1.41
C ARG A 96 16.95 -8.30 2.09
N ARG A 97 16.72 -9.61 2.23
CA ARG A 97 15.58 -10.14 2.96
C ARG A 97 15.54 -9.57 4.38
N LEU A 98 14.45 -8.88 4.72
CA LEU A 98 14.21 -8.42 6.08
C LEU A 98 14.06 -9.64 7.01
N THR A 99 14.83 -9.67 8.08
CA THR A 99 14.80 -10.72 9.11
C THR A 99 14.85 -10.12 10.51
N GLY A 100 14.44 -10.91 11.50
CA GLY A 100 14.60 -10.56 12.92
C GLY A 100 13.85 -9.27 13.32
N PRO A 101 14.50 -8.38 14.11
CA PRO A 101 13.84 -7.17 14.65
C PRO A 101 13.24 -6.26 13.59
N ARG A 102 13.94 -6.05 12.46
CA ARG A 102 13.49 -5.16 11.37
C ARG A 102 12.22 -5.69 10.70
N GLN A 103 12.14 -7.01 10.52
CA GLN A 103 10.94 -7.63 9.98
C GLN A 103 9.74 -7.45 10.94
N ARG A 104 9.95 -7.62 12.25
CA ARG A 104 8.91 -7.38 13.26
C ARG A 104 8.44 -5.94 13.24
N LEU A 105 9.35 -4.97 13.27
CA LEU A 105 9.02 -3.54 13.21
C LEU A 105 8.14 -3.18 12.00
N MET A 106 8.45 -3.73 10.82
CA MET A 106 7.61 -3.52 9.63
C MET A 106 6.20 -4.11 9.80
N TYR A 107 6.11 -5.34 10.31
CA TYR A 107 4.81 -6.00 10.51
C TYR A 107 3.98 -5.37 11.62
N ASP A 108 4.63 -4.91 12.69
CA ASP A 108 3.97 -4.22 13.80
C ASP A 108 3.42 -2.87 13.33
N ALA A 109 4.19 -2.11 12.55
CA ALA A 109 3.72 -0.87 11.92
C ALA A 109 2.55 -1.14 10.95
N ALA A 110 2.69 -2.11 10.05
CA ALA A 110 1.60 -2.51 9.15
C ALA A 110 0.34 -2.97 9.92
N GLY A 111 0.53 -3.65 11.05
CA GLY A 111 -0.52 -4.10 11.95
C GLY A 111 -1.15 -2.99 12.80
N ALA A 112 -0.46 -1.86 12.96
CA ALA A 112 -0.95 -0.68 13.70
C ALA A 112 -1.77 0.28 12.83
N ILE A 113 -1.98 -0.02 11.55
CA ILE A 113 -2.76 0.84 10.66
C ILE A 113 -4.17 1.13 11.21
N PRO A 114 -4.61 2.40 11.27
CA PRO A 114 -5.96 2.75 11.69
C PRO A 114 -7.02 2.13 10.77
N GLY A 115 -8.15 1.69 11.36
CA GLY A 115 -9.20 0.98 10.63
C GLY A 115 -9.78 1.76 9.44
N ALA A 116 -9.91 3.09 9.56
CA ALA A 116 -10.37 3.93 8.46
C ALA A 116 -9.40 3.96 7.27
N ALA A 117 -8.09 4.04 7.52
CA ALA A 117 -7.06 4.00 6.48
C ALA A 117 -6.97 2.60 5.84
N LEU A 118 -7.07 1.54 6.65
CA LEU A 118 -7.15 0.17 6.14
C LEU A 118 -8.41 -0.05 5.28
N GLY A 119 -9.52 0.59 5.65
CA GLY A 119 -10.77 0.57 4.89
C GLY A 119 -10.59 1.04 3.44
N LEU A 120 -9.79 2.10 3.21
CA LEU A 120 -9.47 2.58 1.86
C LEU A 120 -8.66 1.54 1.06
N VAL A 121 -7.66 0.94 1.70
CA VAL A 121 -6.84 -0.11 1.07
C VAL A 121 -7.71 -1.30 0.68
N VAL A 122 -8.60 -1.75 1.58
CA VAL A 122 -9.49 -2.87 1.30
C VAL A 122 -10.51 -2.50 0.21
N ALA A 123 -11.03 -1.28 0.18
CA ALA A 123 -11.94 -0.83 -0.88
C ALA A 123 -11.25 -0.84 -2.25
N ASN A 124 -10.04 -0.27 -2.35
CA ASN A 124 -9.23 -0.32 -3.56
C ASN A 124 -8.91 -1.77 -3.96
N TRP A 125 -8.54 -2.61 -2.99
CA TRP A 125 -8.21 -4.01 -3.24
C TRP A 125 -9.39 -4.83 -3.76
N THR A 126 -10.57 -4.71 -3.14
CA THR A 126 -11.75 -5.45 -3.63
C THR A 126 -12.24 -4.89 -4.96
N TRP A 127 -12.16 -3.57 -5.17
CA TRP A 127 -12.48 -2.97 -6.46
C TRP A 127 -11.60 -3.52 -7.58
N VAL A 128 -10.28 -3.57 -7.38
CA VAL A 128 -9.37 -4.04 -8.42
C VAL A 128 -9.53 -5.55 -8.68
N LEU A 129 -10.06 -6.32 -7.74
CA LEU A 129 -10.36 -7.73 -7.97
C LEU A 129 -11.69 -7.95 -8.70
N ASP A 130 -12.63 -7.01 -8.59
CA ASP A 130 -13.97 -7.10 -9.17
C ASP A 130 -14.04 -6.49 -10.58
N THR A 131 -13.22 -5.46 -10.86
CA THR A 131 -13.25 -4.77 -12.15
C THR A 131 -12.67 -5.59 -13.30
N ARG A 132 -13.36 -5.56 -14.46
CA ARG A 132 -12.87 -6.18 -15.70
C ARG A 132 -11.56 -5.57 -16.24
N PHE A 133 -11.19 -4.39 -15.76
CA PHE A 133 -10.01 -3.64 -16.21
C PHE A 133 -8.80 -3.79 -15.28
N ALA A 134 -8.84 -4.75 -14.36
CA ALA A 134 -7.89 -4.85 -13.25
C ALA A 134 -6.43 -4.91 -13.68
N SER A 135 -6.11 -5.72 -14.70
CA SER A 135 -4.74 -5.82 -15.24
C SER A 135 -4.28 -4.50 -15.86
N GLN A 136 -5.19 -3.80 -16.54
CA GLN A 136 -4.93 -2.54 -17.26
C GLN A 136 -4.71 -1.35 -16.33
N VAL A 137 -5.13 -1.44 -15.06
CA VAL A 137 -4.83 -0.42 -14.04
C VAL A 137 -3.69 -0.85 -13.12
N THR A 138 -3.58 -2.15 -12.81
CA THR A 138 -2.59 -2.66 -11.86
C THR A 138 -1.20 -2.69 -12.46
N ALA A 139 -1.04 -3.33 -13.62
CA ALA A 139 0.26 -3.53 -14.24
C ALA A 139 0.98 -2.21 -14.58
N PRO A 140 0.36 -1.25 -15.32
CA PRO A 140 1.04 -0.02 -15.66
C PRO A 140 1.29 0.89 -14.45
N TYR A 141 0.41 0.87 -13.44
CA TYR A 141 0.66 1.64 -12.21
C TYR A 141 1.90 1.11 -11.46
N LEU A 142 1.95 -0.21 -11.22
CA LEU A 142 3.08 -0.83 -10.52
C LEU A 142 4.40 -0.63 -11.28
N ALA A 143 4.38 -0.81 -12.61
CA ALA A 143 5.57 -0.64 -13.43
C ALA A 143 5.99 0.83 -13.59
N GLY A 144 5.05 1.74 -13.87
CA GLY A 144 5.35 3.15 -14.09
C GLY A 144 5.83 3.87 -12.83
N THR A 145 5.33 3.47 -11.66
CA THR A 145 5.83 4.02 -10.39
C THR A 145 7.17 3.43 -9.97
N ALA A 146 7.50 2.23 -10.44
CA ALA A 146 8.79 1.61 -10.22
C ALA A 146 9.91 2.19 -11.08
N TYR A 147 9.60 2.49 -12.34
CA TYR A 147 10.55 2.94 -13.35
C TYR A 147 10.17 4.33 -13.92
N PRO A 148 10.11 5.38 -13.08
CA PRO A 148 9.66 6.70 -13.52
C PRO A 148 10.58 7.33 -14.59
N ASP A 149 11.86 6.96 -14.55
CA ASP A 149 12.91 7.52 -15.41
C ASP A 149 13.33 6.55 -16.54
N ASP A 150 12.70 5.37 -16.62
CA ASP A 150 13.00 4.33 -17.61
C ASP A 150 11.69 3.79 -18.22
N GLY A 151 11.20 4.49 -19.26
CA GLY A 151 9.98 4.11 -19.97
C GLY A 151 10.06 2.74 -20.64
N TYR A 152 11.26 2.27 -20.98
CA TYR A 152 11.45 0.95 -21.58
C TYR A 152 11.26 -0.16 -20.53
N ALA A 153 11.90 -0.03 -19.37
CA ALA A 153 11.70 -0.94 -18.24
C ALA A 153 10.24 -0.90 -17.75
N ALA A 154 9.63 0.29 -17.66
CA ALA A 154 8.21 0.42 -17.34
C ALA A 154 7.31 -0.35 -18.32
N ALA A 155 7.57 -0.24 -19.62
CA ALA A 155 6.80 -0.95 -20.64
C ALA A 155 6.98 -2.48 -20.53
N GLN A 156 8.21 -2.96 -20.37
CA GLN A 156 8.48 -4.39 -20.21
C GLN A 156 7.84 -4.95 -18.95
N ALA A 157 8.00 -4.29 -17.80
CA ALA A 157 7.38 -4.71 -16.55
C ALA A 157 5.84 -4.68 -16.64
N THR A 158 5.26 -3.69 -17.35
CA THR A 158 3.81 -3.66 -17.60
C THR A 158 3.36 -4.91 -18.35
N VAL A 159 4.04 -5.28 -19.44
CA VAL A 159 3.71 -6.49 -20.23
C VAL A 159 3.85 -7.75 -19.37
N THR A 160 4.92 -7.87 -18.58
CA THR A 160 5.14 -9.02 -17.71
C THR A 160 4.06 -9.15 -16.64
N LEU A 161 3.73 -8.07 -15.93
CA LEU A 161 2.71 -8.08 -14.87
C LEU A 161 1.31 -8.33 -15.45
N LEU A 162 1.00 -7.78 -16.62
CA LEU A 162 -0.25 -8.03 -17.34
C LEU A 162 -0.39 -9.51 -17.70
N ARG A 163 0.66 -10.12 -18.29
CA ARG A 163 0.68 -11.57 -18.60
C ARG A 163 0.50 -12.42 -17.35
N ILE A 164 1.13 -12.05 -16.23
CA ILE A 164 0.98 -12.76 -14.96
C ILE A 164 -0.46 -12.67 -14.47
N TRP A 165 -1.06 -11.48 -14.49
CA TRP A 165 -2.45 -11.27 -14.07
C TRP A 165 -3.43 -12.12 -14.88
N GLU A 166 -3.25 -12.18 -16.20
CA GLU A 166 -4.12 -12.89 -17.11
C GLU A 166 -3.98 -14.41 -16.96
N ARG A 167 -2.74 -14.92 -16.92
CA ARG A 167 -2.43 -16.36 -16.94
C ARG A 167 -2.48 -17.03 -15.56
N HIS A 168 -2.32 -16.27 -14.47
CA HIS A 168 -2.23 -16.81 -13.11
C HIS A 168 -3.26 -16.14 -12.20
N ALA A 169 -4.49 -16.67 -12.20
CA ALA A 169 -5.58 -16.17 -11.35
C ALA A 169 -5.20 -16.11 -9.86
N GLU A 170 -4.37 -17.06 -9.43
CA GLU A 170 -3.83 -17.19 -8.09
C GLU A 170 -2.80 -16.10 -7.71
N ALA A 171 -2.38 -15.25 -8.66
CA ALA A 171 -1.50 -14.11 -8.43
C ALA A 171 -2.28 -12.80 -8.21
N ARG A 172 -3.51 -12.70 -8.73
CA ARG A 172 -4.31 -11.48 -8.75
C ARG A 172 -4.53 -10.87 -7.36
N PRO A 173 -4.88 -11.64 -6.31
CA PRO A 173 -5.03 -11.07 -4.96
C PRO A 173 -3.77 -10.40 -4.44
N ALA A 174 -2.60 -10.97 -4.74
CA ALA A 174 -1.32 -10.43 -4.28
C ALA A 174 -0.91 -9.17 -5.07
N LEU A 175 -1.04 -9.19 -6.40
CA LEU A 175 -0.79 -8.01 -7.25
C LEU A 175 -1.74 -6.87 -6.91
N GLY A 176 -3.03 -7.17 -6.74
CA GLY A 176 -4.03 -6.20 -6.32
C GLY A 176 -3.71 -5.61 -4.94
N ALA A 177 -3.20 -6.41 -3.99
CA ALA A 177 -2.84 -5.91 -2.66
C ALA A 177 -1.64 -4.96 -2.71
N ALA A 178 -0.63 -5.25 -3.53
CA ALA A 178 0.51 -4.35 -3.75
C ALA A 178 0.05 -3.04 -4.40
N TRP A 179 -0.78 -3.14 -5.43
CA TRP A 179 -1.38 -1.98 -6.11
C TRP A 179 -2.23 -1.12 -5.17
N ALA A 180 -3.15 -1.73 -4.43
CA ALA A 180 -4.10 -1.02 -3.57
C ALA A 180 -3.39 -0.19 -2.51
N VAL A 181 -2.39 -0.77 -1.85
CA VAL A 181 -1.58 -0.05 -0.86
C VAL A 181 -0.80 1.08 -1.51
N GLY A 182 -0.10 0.81 -2.63
CA GLY A 182 0.66 1.83 -3.35
C GLY A 182 -0.21 3.01 -3.79
N ARG A 183 -1.39 2.72 -4.34
CA ARG A 183 -2.37 3.73 -4.74
C ARG A 183 -2.86 4.55 -3.55
N THR A 184 -3.21 3.89 -2.44
CA THR A 184 -3.72 4.58 -1.25
C THR A 184 -2.67 5.52 -0.64
N ILE A 185 -1.40 5.13 -0.54
CA ILE A 185 -0.36 6.02 0.01
C ILE A 185 -0.10 7.23 -0.91
N ALA A 186 -0.14 7.03 -2.24
CA ALA A 186 0.00 8.12 -3.20
C ALA A 186 -1.17 9.11 -3.11
N ASP A 187 -2.40 8.60 -3.06
CA ASP A 187 -3.60 9.44 -2.92
C ASP A 187 -3.66 10.14 -1.55
N TRP A 188 -3.12 9.53 -0.50
CA TRP A 188 -2.99 10.15 0.81
C TRP A 188 -2.08 11.38 0.77
N CYS A 189 -0.88 11.23 0.20
CA CYS A 189 0.04 12.36 0.00
C CYS A 189 -0.60 13.43 -0.87
N LYS A 190 -1.28 13.04 -1.97
CA LYS A 190 -1.93 14.02 -2.83
C LYS A 190 -3.01 14.82 -2.12
N ALA A 191 -3.84 14.17 -1.31
CA ALA A 191 -4.85 14.84 -0.50
C ALA A 191 -4.22 15.79 0.54
N GLY A 192 -3.14 15.36 1.20
CA GLY A 192 -2.39 16.19 2.15
C GLY A 192 -1.75 17.43 1.50
N GLU A 193 -1.17 17.27 0.31
CA GLU A 193 -0.61 18.37 -0.50
C GLU A 193 -1.69 19.38 -0.90
N LEU A 194 -2.84 18.89 -1.40
CA LEU A 194 -3.95 19.76 -1.78
C LEU A 194 -4.50 20.53 -0.58
N ARG A 195 -4.60 19.89 0.59
CA ARG A 195 -4.97 20.56 1.83
C ARG A 195 -3.96 21.63 2.22
N ALA A 196 -2.66 21.36 2.10
CA ALA A 196 -1.60 22.33 2.41
C ALA A 196 -1.65 23.55 1.46
N ALA A 197 -1.90 23.32 0.17
CA ALA A 197 -1.93 24.36 -0.85
C ALA A 197 -3.20 25.24 -0.79
N TYR A 198 -4.36 24.64 -0.50
CA TYR A 198 -5.65 25.30 -0.62
C TYR A 198 -6.38 25.52 0.72
N GLY A 199 -5.85 25.03 1.84
CA GLY A 199 -6.41 25.24 3.18
C GLY A 199 -7.71 24.47 3.49
N HIS A 200 -8.33 23.84 2.48
CA HIS A 200 -9.56 23.05 2.64
C HIS A 200 -9.26 21.56 2.82
N GLU A 201 -10.12 20.86 3.55
CA GLU A 201 -10.01 19.40 3.69
C GLU A 201 -10.29 18.70 2.36
N VAL A 202 -9.34 17.87 1.93
CA VAL A 202 -9.46 17.05 0.72
C VAL A 202 -9.48 15.58 1.14
N PRO A 203 -10.49 14.80 0.73
CA PRO A 203 -10.53 13.38 1.05
C PRO A 203 -9.52 12.60 0.20
N VAL A 204 -8.94 11.55 0.78
CA VAL A 204 -8.21 10.53 0.02
C VAL A 204 -9.16 9.90 -0.98
N PHE A 205 -8.73 9.82 -2.24
CA PHE A 205 -9.50 9.11 -3.26
C PHE A 205 -9.55 7.62 -2.95
N THR A 206 -10.72 7.02 -3.11
CA THR A 206 -10.92 5.58 -3.00
C THR A 206 -11.93 5.13 -4.04
N TYR A 207 -11.71 3.95 -4.59
CA TYR A 207 -12.69 3.32 -5.47
C TYR A 207 -13.88 2.77 -4.66
N PRO A 208 -15.05 2.56 -5.29
CA PRO A 208 -16.18 1.87 -4.66
C PRO A 208 -15.76 0.46 -4.22
N ARG A 209 -16.12 0.08 -3.00
CA ARG A 209 -15.77 -1.24 -2.45
C ARG A 209 -16.47 -2.35 -3.23
N GLY A 210 -15.68 -3.22 -3.87
CA GLY A 210 -16.17 -4.46 -4.46
C GLY A 210 -16.49 -5.54 -3.41
N PRO A 211 -17.10 -6.67 -3.81
CA PRO A 211 -17.33 -7.81 -2.94
C PRO A 211 -16.02 -8.36 -2.37
N LEU A 212 -16.07 -8.91 -1.16
CA LEU A 212 -14.92 -9.62 -0.61
C LEU A 212 -14.68 -10.90 -1.41
N PRO A 213 -13.44 -11.17 -1.87
CA PRO A 213 -13.13 -12.41 -2.56
C PRO A 213 -13.28 -13.59 -1.61
N THR A 214 -13.63 -14.76 -2.15
CA THR A 214 -13.72 -15.99 -1.37
C THR A 214 -12.37 -16.32 -0.73
N LEU A 215 -12.34 -16.50 0.60
CA LEU A 215 -11.08 -16.65 1.36
C LEU A 215 -10.22 -17.84 0.91
N ALA A 216 -10.82 -18.88 0.30
CA ALA A 216 -10.10 -20.02 -0.26
C ALA A 216 -9.05 -19.64 -1.34
N GLY A 217 -9.24 -18.51 -2.03
CA GLY A 217 -8.28 -17.97 -3.00
C GLY A 217 -7.29 -16.94 -2.42
N VAL A 218 -7.48 -16.53 -1.16
CA VAL A 218 -6.70 -15.47 -0.51
C VAL A 218 -5.56 -16.08 0.30
N ARG A 219 -4.34 -15.56 0.11
CA ARG A 219 -3.18 -16.03 0.86
C ARG A 219 -3.30 -15.63 2.34
N PRO A 220 -2.87 -16.48 3.31
CA PRO A 220 -3.01 -16.19 4.74
C PRO A 220 -2.39 -14.85 5.18
N TRP A 221 -1.30 -14.42 4.54
CA TRP A 221 -0.67 -13.14 4.85
C TRP A 221 -1.56 -11.95 4.47
N ILE A 222 -2.35 -12.05 3.39
CA ILE A 222 -3.30 -11.01 2.97
C ILE A 222 -4.41 -10.92 4.02
N SER A 223 -5.01 -12.05 4.39
CA SER A 223 -6.08 -12.08 5.39
C SER A 223 -5.63 -11.48 6.72
N ARG A 224 -4.39 -11.74 7.13
CA ARG A 224 -3.80 -11.16 8.34
C ARG A 224 -3.57 -9.65 8.23
N LEU A 225 -2.95 -9.19 7.15
CA LEU A 225 -2.64 -7.76 6.96
C LEU A 225 -3.90 -6.93 6.75
N PHE A 226 -4.90 -7.47 6.04
CA PHE A 226 -6.15 -6.79 5.73
C PHE A 226 -7.27 -7.05 6.75
N ARG A 227 -7.00 -7.86 7.79
CA ARG A 227 -7.94 -8.19 8.86
C ARG A 227 -9.28 -8.71 8.31
N LEU A 228 -9.20 -9.71 7.41
CA LEU A 228 -10.33 -10.27 6.68
C LEU A 228 -11.06 -11.40 7.43
N GLY A 229 -11.11 -11.33 8.76
CA GLY A 229 -11.72 -12.34 9.63
C GLY A 229 -12.40 -11.71 10.82
#